data_AF-A0A1A8SJG9-F1
#
_entry.id   AF-A0A1A8SJG9-F1
#
_cell.length_a   1.000
_cell.length_b   1.000
_cell.length_c   1.000
_cell.angle_alpha   90.00
_cell.angle_beta   90.00
_cell.angle_gamma   90.00
#
_symmetry.space_group_name_H-M   'P 1'
#
loop_
_entity.id
_entity.type
_entity.pdbx_description
1 polymer ?
#
loop_
_entity_poly.entity_id
_entity_poly.type
_entity_poly.pdbx_seq_one_letter_code
_entity_poly.pdbx_strand_id
1 'polypeptide(L)'
;ISLINATLNDNGTYTCSVRNPPDVHGSTNSHIVLTVTPKVRGIHFTDVAVLLAFVLLPSGVITLLLIGRILCPRKEHSQSKAYRSPIELIEREEYVVHPQAARAKGATCCDLYLMDSGDE
;
A
#
# COMPACT_ATOMS: atom_id res chain seq x y z
N ILE A 1 23.81 25.28 -37.81
CA ILE A 1 22.50 24.62 -38.08
C ILE A 1 22.07 23.92 -36.81
N SER A 2 20.81 24.10 -36.41
CA SER A 2 20.21 23.43 -35.25
C SER A 2 18.86 22.87 -35.66
N LEU A 3 18.56 21.66 -35.20
CA LEU A 3 17.26 21.01 -35.38
C LEU A 3 16.51 21.09 -34.05
N ILE A 4 15.35 21.75 -34.05
CA ILE A 4 14.45 21.86 -32.90
C ILE A 4 13.20 21.03 -33.16
N ASN A 5 12.64 20.40 -32.12
CA ASN A 5 11.48 19.50 -32.21
C ASN A 5 11.68 18.35 -33.22
N ALA A 6 12.77 17.60 -33.08
CA ALA A 6 13.07 16.47 -33.95
C ALA A 6 11.93 15.43 -33.94
N THR A 7 11.56 14.98 -35.14
CA THR A 7 10.51 14.01 -35.41
C THR A 7 11.11 12.72 -35.97
N LEU A 8 10.32 11.64 -36.02
CA LEU A 8 10.78 10.38 -36.63
C LEU A 8 11.14 10.51 -38.12
N ASN A 9 10.60 11.52 -38.80
CA ASN A 9 10.88 11.79 -40.22
C ASN A 9 12.26 12.44 -40.44
N ASP A 10 12.89 12.94 -39.38
CA ASP A 10 14.23 13.53 -39.44
C ASP A 10 15.34 12.46 -39.33
N ASN A 11 14.97 11.19 -39.22
CA ASN A 11 15.94 10.09 -39.20
C ASN A 11 16.70 10.01 -40.51
N GLY A 12 18.02 10.01 -40.43
CA GLY A 12 18.85 9.96 -41.63
C GLY A 12 20.32 10.25 -41.38
N THR A 13 21.07 10.33 -42.48
CA THR A 13 22.49 10.70 -42.46
C THR A 13 22.65 12.11 -42.97
N TYR A 14 23.14 12.98 -42.10
CA TYR A 14 23.44 14.37 -42.39
C TYR A 14 24.90 14.50 -42.78
N THR A 15 25.17 15.37 -43.76
CA THR A 15 26.54 15.63 -44.24
C THR A 15 26.83 17.11 -44.15
N CYS A 16 27.98 17.47 -43.57
CA CYS A 16 28.51 18.83 -43.62
C CYS A 16 29.58 18.91 -44.70
N SER A 17 29.43 19.84 -45.64
CA SER A 17 30.41 20.10 -46.69
C SER A 17 30.78 21.58 -46.71
N VAL A 18 32.07 21.89 -46.71
CA VAL A 18 32.58 23.26 -46.86
C VAL A 18 33.20 23.38 -48.24
N ARG A 19 32.86 24.45 -48.96
CA ARG A 19 33.47 24.76 -50.27
C ARG A 19 34.21 26.09 -50.15
N ASN A 20 35.48 26.09 -50.52
CA ASN A 20 36.32 27.28 -50.61
C ASN A 20 36.71 27.50 -52.07
N PRO A 21 36.14 28.46 -52.81
CA PRO A 21 36.56 28.73 -54.19
C PRO A 21 38.06 29.11 -54.24
N PRO A 22 38.86 28.65 -55.24
CA PRO A 22 38.51 27.90 -56.45
C PRO A 22 38.50 26.37 -56.27
N ASP A 23 38.50 25.85 -55.05
CA ASP A 23 38.55 24.41 -54.77
C ASP A 23 37.22 23.73 -55.13
N VAL A 24 37.15 23.21 -56.36
CA VAL A 24 36.00 22.44 -56.87
C VAL A 24 35.92 21.04 -56.25
N HIS A 25 37.00 20.58 -55.58
CA HIS A 25 37.17 19.17 -55.16
C HIS A 25 37.54 18.95 -53.68
N GLY A 26 37.35 19.94 -52.78
CA GLY A 26 37.59 19.74 -51.34
C GLY A 26 36.47 18.93 -50.68
N SER A 27 36.70 17.63 -50.38
CA SER A 27 35.66 16.71 -49.91
C SER A 27 35.75 16.35 -48.43
N THR A 28 35.79 17.33 -47.52
CA THR A 28 35.68 17.02 -46.09
C THR A 28 34.21 16.82 -45.71
N ASN A 29 33.62 15.73 -46.19
CA ASN A 29 32.26 15.33 -45.86
C ASN A 29 32.26 14.64 -44.50
N SER A 30 31.93 15.35 -43.44
CA SER A 30 31.66 14.72 -42.15
C SER A 30 30.22 14.22 -42.14
N HIS A 31 30.04 12.94 -41.78
CA HIS A 31 28.75 12.28 -41.74
C HIS A 31 28.27 12.12 -40.29
N ILE A 32 26.99 12.40 -40.05
CA ILE A 32 26.34 12.27 -38.75
C ILE A 32 25.05 11.48 -38.95
N VAL A 33 24.88 10.39 -38.21
CA VAL A 33 23.63 9.62 -38.22
C VAL A 33 22.72 10.14 -37.10
N LEU A 34 21.57 10.68 -37.49
CA LEU A 34 20.52 11.09 -36.54
C LEU A 34 19.50 9.96 -36.43
N THR A 35 19.28 9.50 -35.20
CA THR A 35 18.20 8.55 -34.88
C THR A 35 17.35 9.13 -33.76
N VAL A 36 16.13 9.49 -34.12
CA VAL A 36 15.05 9.88 -33.24
C VAL A 36 14.28 8.62 -32.87
N THR A 37 14.28 8.32 -31.58
CA THR A 37 13.58 7.16 -31.02
C THR A 37 12.38 7.67 -30.23
N PRO A 38 11.20 7.04 -30.33
CA PRO A 38 10.07 7.41 -29.49
C PRO A 38 10.45 7.26 -28.02
N LYS A 39 10.00 8.22 -27.20
CA LYS A 39 10.18 8.13 -25.74
C LYS A 39 9.34 6.98 -25.22
N VAL A 40 9.99 5.87 -24.89
CA VAL A 40 9.33 4.75 -24.24
C VAL A 40 8.85 5.21 -22.86
N ARG A 41 7.53 5.15 -22.63
CA ARG A 41 6.97 5.36 -21.29
C ARG A 41 7.24 4.10 -20.47
N GLY A 42 8.44 4.01 -19.88
CA GLY A 42 8.79 2.98 -18.91
C GLY A 42 8.22 3.35 -17.55
N ILE A 43 7.51 2.41 -16.90
CA ILE A 43 7.24 2.49 -15.47
C ILE A 43 8.49 1.95 -14.79
N HIS A 44 9.28 2.85 -14.20
CA HIS A 44 10.46 2.49 -13.43
C HIS A 44 10.06 2.47 -11.95
N PHE A 45 10.08 1.29 -11.34
CA PHE A 45 10.00 1.18 -9.89
C PHE A 45 11.39 1.38 -9.31
N THR A 46 11.53 2.29 -8.34
CA THR A 46 12.77 2.39 -7.57
C THR A 46 12.87 1.22 -6.61
N ASP A 47 14.09 0.78 -6.29
CA ASP A 47 14.32 -0.29 -5.31
C ASP A 47 13.60 0.00 -3.98
N VAL A 48 13.69 1.25 -3.53
CA VAL A 48 12.99 1.75 -2.34
C VAL A 48 11.47 1.59 -2.43
N ALA A 49 10.85 1.90 -3.58
CA ALA A 49 9.40 1.75 -3.76
C ALA A 49 8.96 0.28 -3.73
N VAL A 50 9.76 -0.60 -4.33
CA VAL A 50 9.52 -2.05 -4.32
C VAL A 50 9.62 -2.59 -2.89
N LEU A 51 10.68 -2.23 -2.17
CA LEU A 51 10.88 -2.63 -0.78
C LEU A 51 9.75 -2.14 0.13
N LEU A 52 9.32 -0.88 -0.02
CA LEU A 52 8.18 -0.32 0.72
C LEU A 52 6.90 -1.11 0.46
N ALA A 53 6.60 -1.49 -0.78
CA ALA A 53 5.44 -2.30 -1.08
C ALA A 53 5.49 -3.65 -0.36
N PHE A 54 6.64 -4.33 -0.38
CA PHE A 54 6.82 -5.62 0.32
C PHE A 54 6.76 -5.53 1.84
N VAL A 55 7.06 -4.38 2.43
CA VAL A 55 6.97 -4.21 3.89
C VAL A 55 5.56 -3.76 4.29
N LEU A 56 5.03 -2.74 3.62
CA LEU A 56 3.77 -2.11 4.00
C LEU A 56 2.55 -2.96 3.67
N LEU A 57 2.54 -3.71 2.57
CA LEU A 57 1.41 -4.56 2.22
C LEU A 57 1.15 -5.66 3.26
N PRO A 58 2.10 -6.56 3.58
CA PRO A 58 1.86 -7.60 4.58
C PRO A 58 1.68 -7.00 5.99
N SER A 59 2.44 -5.97 6.36
CA SER A 59 2.29 -5.30 7.65
C SER A 59 0.90 -4.67 7.81
N GLY A 60 0.43 -3.97 6.78
CA GLY A 60 -0.90 -3.37 6.75
C GLY A 60 -2.01 -4.42 6.82
N VAL A 61 -1.88 -5.53 6.08
CA VAL A 61 -2.84 -6.65 6.13
C VAL A 61 -2.89 -7.25 7.54
N ILE A 62 -1.75 -7.55 8.15
CA ILE A 62 -1.69 -8.12 9.52
C ILE A 62 -2.31 -7.13 10.51
N THR A 63 -1.95 -5.85 10.42
CA THR A 63 -2.46 -4.81 11.30
C THR A 63 -3.98 -4.67 11.18
N LEU A 64 -4.51 -4.65 9.97
CA LEU A 64 -5.96 -4.59 9.72
C LEU A 64 -6.68 -5.82 10.25
N LEU A 65 -6.09 -7.02 10.10
CA LEU A 65 -6.64 -8.25 10.67
C LEU A 65 -6.69 -8.18 12.20
N LEU A 66 -5.62 -7.73 12.85
CA LEU A 66 -5.57 -7.58 14.31
C LEU A 66 -6.58 -6.55 14.81
N ILE A 67 -6.64 -5.38 14.16
CA ILE A 67 -7.62 -4.34 14.46
C ILE A 67 -9.04 -4.88 14.29
N GLY A 68 -9.32 -5.62 13.21
CA GLY A 68 -10.62 -6.27 13.00
C GLY A 68 -10.97 -7.29 14.09
N ARG A 69 -9.99 -7.98 14.68
CA ARG A 69 -10.22 -8.90 15.81
C ARG A 69 -10.48 -8.16 17.13
N ILE A 70 -9.86 -7.00 17.33
CA ILE A 70 -10.08 -6.16 18.51
C ILE A 70 -11.44 -5.46 18.42
N LEU A 71 -11.78 -4.92 17.24
CA LEU A 71 -13.01 -4.18 16.97
C LEU A 71 -14.22 -5.07 16.66
N CYS A 72 -14.02 -6.34 16.34
CA CYS A 72 -15.07 -7.33 16.21
C CYS A 72 -14.51 -8.64 16.77
N PRO A 73 -14.43 -8.80 18.11
CA PRO A 73 -14.05 -10.08 18.69
C PRO A 73 -15.08 -11.07 18.17
N ARG A 74 -14.64 -11.98 17.30
CA ARG A 74 -15.47 -13.04 16.75
C ARG A 74 -16.12 -13.66 17.99
N LYS A 75 -17.43 -13.45 18.18
CA LYS A 75 -18.19 -14.09 19.24
C LYS A 75 -17.95 -15.56 19.01
N GLU A 76 -17.02 -16.12 19.77
CA GLU A 76 -16.79 -17.53 19.77
C GLU A 76 -18.07 -18.07 20.39
N HIS A 77 -19.01 -18.44 19.54
CA HIS A 77 -20.12 -19.30 19.92
C HIS A 77 -19.54 -20.71 20.12
N SER A 78 -18.55 -20.83 21.00
CA SER A 78 -18.06 -22.07 21.53
C SER A 78 -18.62 -22.19 22.93
N GLN A 79 -19.49 -23.18 23.06
CA GLN A 79 -20.07 -23.61 24.31
C GLN A 79 -18.97 -23.99 25.30
N SER A 80 -18.46 -23.05 26.09
CA SER A 80 -17.81 -23.43 27.33
C SER A 80 -18.91 -23.80 28.32
N LYS A 81 -19.36 -25.07 28.22
CA LYS A 81 -19.91 -25.76 29.38
C LYS A 81 -18.98 -25.44 30.54
N ALA A 82 -19.56 -24.89 31.59
CA ALA A 82 -18.88 -24.57 32.83
C ALA A 82 -18.10 -25.80 33.34
N TYR A 83 -16.81 -25.89 33.04
CA TYR A 83 -15.89 -26.66 33.85
C TYR A 83 -15.51 -25.76 35.02
N ARG A 84 -16.38 -25.78 36.02
CA ARG A 84 -16.16 -25.13 37.31
C ARG A 84 -15.05 -25.90 38.02
N SER A 85 -13.95 -25.21 38.35
CA SER A 85 -12.84 -25.77 39.11
C SER A 85 -13.35 -26.30 40.46
N PRO A 86 -13.00 -27.53 40.90
CA PRO A 86 -13.48 -28.11 42.16
C PRO A 86 -12.96 -27.46 43.45
N ILE A 87 -12.28 -26.30 43.39
CA ILE A 87 -11.54 -25.74 44.54
C ILE A 87 -12.24 -24.52 45.17
N GLU A 88 -13.51 -24.26 44.86
CA GLU A 88 -14.28 -23.29 45.66
C GLU A 88 -14.66 -23.91 47.01
N LEU A 89 -13.78 -23.70 48.00
CA LEU A 89 -14.00 -23.95 49.43
C LEU A 89 -15.19 -23.11 49.89
N ILE A 90 -16.30 -23.78 50.15
CA ILE A 90 -17.46 -23.20 50.83
C ILE A 90 -17.08 -23.07 52.31
N GLU A 91 -16.60 -21.92 52.73
CA GLU A 91 -16.64 -21.54 54.15
C GLU A 91 -18.11 -21.22 54.46
N ARG A 92 -18.77 -22.17 55.13
CA ARG A 92 -20.11 -22.00 55.69
C ARG A 92 -20.02 -20.97 56.80
N GLU A 93 -20.74 -19.86 56.68
CA GLU A 93 -21.39 -19.18 57.81
C GLU A 93 -22.53 -18.27 57.32
N GLU A 94 -23.71 -18.90 57.22
CA GLU A 94 -25.06 -18.44 57.57
C GLU A 94 -25.35 -16.93 57.82
N TYR A 95 -25.96 -16.22 56.85
CA TYR A 95 -27.08 -15.26 57.10
C TYR A 95 -27.83 -14.81 55.81
N VAL A 96 -29.02 -15.42 55.59
CA VAL A 96 -30.34 -14.79 55.35
C VAL A 96 -30.49 -13.58 54.35
N VAL A 97 -31.29 -13.81 53.28
CA VAL A 97 -32.21 -12.90 52.52
C VAL A 97 -31.75 -12.15 51.23
N HIS A 98 -32.22 -12.68 50.08
CA HIS A 98 -32.70 -12.03 48.81
C HIS A 98 -31.72 -11.36 47.79
N PRO A 99 -32.11 -11.27 46.50
CA PRO A 99 -31.25 -11.64 45.36
C PRO A 99 -30.37 -10.50 44.82
N GLN A 100 -29.10 -10.81 44.55
CA GLN A 100 -28.17 -9.90 43.89
C GLN A 100 -28.52 -9.71 42.41
N ALA A 101 -28.90 -8.47 42.12
CA ALA A 101 -28.85 -7.72 40.89
C ALA A 101 -28.21 -8.41 39.66
N ALA A 102 -28.94 -8.33 38.56
CA ALA A 102 -28.50 -8.69 37.21
C ALA A 102 -27.05 -8.25 36.96
N ARG A 103 -26.19 -9.23 36.65
CA ARG A 103 -24.83 -8.98 36.17
C ARG A 103 -24.89 -8.10 34.93
N ALA A 104 -24.62 -6.81 35.10
CA ALA A 104 -24.41 -5.89 33.99
C ALA A 104 -23.16 -6.37 33.23
N LYS A 105 -23.35 -6.93 32.03
CA LYS A 105 -22.26 -7.15 31.09
C LYS A 105 -21.83 -5.77 30.61
N GLY A 106 -20.59 -5.36 30.93
CA GLY A 106 -20.02 -4.12 30.42
C GLY A 106 -20.07 -4.10 28.89
N ALA A 107 -20.44 -2.94 28.33
CA ALA A 107 -20.48 -2.73 26.89
C ALA A 107 -19.09 -2.94 26.28
N THR A 108 -19.03 -3.63 25.15
CA THR A 108 -17.77 -3.78 24.40
C THR A 108 -17.45 -2.51 23.63
N CYS A 109 -16.16 -2.24 23.35
CA CYS A 109 -15.73 -1.05 22.58
C CYS A 109 -16.44 -0.92 21.22
N CYS A 110 -16.90 -2.03 20.65
CA CYS A 110 -17.71 -2.07 19.44
C CYS A 110 -19.11 -1.45 19.60
N ASP A 111 -19.75 -1.64 20.76
CA ASP A 111 -21.07 -1.07 21.03
C ASP A 111 -20.99 0.46 21.13
N LEU A 112 -19.88 0.99 21.66
CA LEU A 112 -19.65 2.44 21.76
C LEU A 112 -19.42 3.08 20.40
N TYR A 113 -18.74 2.40 19.46
CA TYR A 113 -18.47 2.93 18.12
C TYR A 113 -19.71 2.95 17.21
N LEU A 114 -20.58 1.93 17.34
CA LEU A 114 -21.83 1.86 16.56
C LEU A 114 -22.89 2.88 17.02
N MET A 115 -22.86 3.28 18.30
CA MET A 115 -23.75 4.34 18.80
C MET A 115 -23.33 5.74 18.32
N ASP A 116 -22.04 5.94 18.03
CA ASP A 116 -21.50 7.22 17.53
C ASP A 116 -21.73 7.42 16.02
N SER A 117 -21.88 6.33 15.27
CA SER A 117 -22.06 6.38 13.80
C SER A 117 -23.53 6.55 13.35
N GLY A 118 -24.47 6.67 14.30
CA GLY A 118 -25.91 6.74 14.02
C GLY A 118 -26.53 8.15 14.11
N ASP A 119 -25.72 9.16 14.46
CA ASP A 119 -26.16 10.54 14.69
C ASP A 119 -25.62 11.52 13.60
N GLU A 120 -25.70 11.13 12.32
CA GLU A 120 -25.70 12.07 11.18
C GLU A 120 -26.92 11.88 10.27
#